data_AF-A0A7J2JY99-F1
#
_entry.id   AF-A0A7J2JY99-F1
#
_cell.length_a   1.000
_cell.length_b   1.000
_cell.length_c   1.000
_cell.angle_alpha   90.00
_cell.angle_beta   90.00
_cell.angle_gamma   90.00
#
_symmetry.space_group_name_H-M   'P 1'
#
loop_
_entity.id
_entity.type
_entity.pdbx_description
1 polymer ?
#
loop_
_entity_poly.entity_id
_entity_poly.type
_entity_poly.pdbx_seq_one_letter_code
_entity_poly.pdbx_strand_id
1 'polypeptide(L)'
;MELELLAASPEVETIIATAMLTTCSREGPSELLERLRRDPKKVRKLVKALSLKHGSVIEHNRFVFLAAAKDEEILELLLASHFIEASRLGDGRWLLSCNLRTIVELLTGQHNLPPGAREGFLKAIKEFAPTFWEKVVGREG
;
A
#
# COMPACT_ATOMS: atom_id res chain seq x y z
N MET A 1 -9.91 -0.11 16.33
CA MET A 1 -9.46 1.13 15.70
C MET A 1 -10.23 1.37 14.41
N GLU A 2 -10.42 2.64 14.04
CA GLU A 2 -11.02 3.04 12.76
C GLU A 2 -9.97 3.77 11.92
N LEU A 3 -9.85 3.42 10.64
CA LEU A 3 -8.91 4.04 9.70
C LEU A 3 -9.69 4.75 8.58
N GLU A 4 -9.42 6.03 8.41
CA GLU A 4 -9.87 6.84 7.29
C GLU A 4 -8.66 7.21 6.42
N LEU A 5 -8.71 6.92 5.13
CA LEU A 5 -7.65 7.33 4.22
C LEU A 5 -7.78 8.84 3.93
N LEU A 6 -6.75 9.61 4.30
CA LEU A 6 -6.69 11.05 4.02
C LEU A 6 -6.02 11.34 2.68
N ALA A 7 -4.97 10.58 2.35
CA ALA A 7 -4.22 10.77 1.12
C ALA A 7 -3.51 9.50 0.70
N ALA A 8 -3.33 9.33 -0.61
CA ALA A 8 -2.44 8.33 -1.18
C ALA A 8 -1.65 8.95 -2.34
N SER A 9 -0.49 8.38 -2.65
CA SER A 9 0.22 8.75 -3.88
C SER A 9 -0.70 8.54 -5.09
N PRO A 10 -0.70 9.46 -6.07
CA PRO A 10 -1.49 9.28 -7.27
C PRO A 10 -0.98 8.08 -8.07
N GLU A 11 -1.89 7.40 -8.79
CA GLU A 11 -1.53 6.37 -9.78
C GLU A 11 -0.57 5.27 -9.24
N VAL A 12 -0.81 4.79 -8.01
CA VAL A 12 0.08 3.84 -7.29
C VAL A 12 0.57 2.69 -8.17
N GLU A 13 -0.33 2.04 -8.90
CA GLU A 13 0.02 0.91 -9.78
C GLU A 13 0.90 1.30 -10.96
N THR A 14 0.70 2.49 -11.54
CA THR A 14 1.53 3.01 -12.63
C THR A 14 2.93 3.32 -12.13
N ILE A 15 3.06 3.89 -10.93
CA ILE A 15 4.37 4.14 -10.31
C ILE A 15 5.11 2.81 -10.08
N ILE A 16 4.43 1.79 -9.57
CA ILE A 16 5.02 0.47 -9.36
C ILE A 16 5.44 -0.16 -10.69
N ALA A 17 4.58 -0.13 -11.71
CA ALA A 17 4.92 -0.65 -13.04
C ALA A 17 6.11 0.11 -13.67
N THR A 18 6.23 1.41 -13.41
CA THR A 18 7.37 2.23 -13.82
C THR A 18 8.64 1.77 -13.13
N ALA A 19 8.61 1.59 -11.80
CA ALA A 19 9.75 1.08 -11.03
C ALA A 19 10.19 -0.31 -11.51
N MET A 20 9.24 -1.20 -11.81
CA MET A 20 9.51 -2.52 -12.39
C MET A 20 10.22 -2.46 -13.75
N LEU A 21 9.83 -1.52 -14.62
CA LEU A 21 10.46 -1.40 -15.93
C LEU A 21 11.81 -0.68 -15.87
N THR A 22 12.00 0.22 -14.91
CA THR A 22 13.25 0.96 -14.74
C THR A 22 14.43 0.03 -14.46
N THR A 23 14.20 -1.11 -13.80
CA THR A 23 15.26 -2.11 -13.51
C THR A 23 15.59 -3.00 -14.72
N CYS A 24 14.77 -3.00 -15.77
CA CYS A 24 14.89 -3.90 -16.91
C CYS A 24 14.90 -3.17 -18.27
N SER A 25 14.82 -1.84 -18.29
CA SER A 25 14.77 -1.01 -19.48
C SER A 25 15.97 -0.06 -19.52
N ARG A 26 16.29 0.45 -20.71
CA ARG A 26 17.23 1.56 -20.92
C ARG A 26 16.54 2.92 -20.93
N GLU A 27 15.20 2.94 -20.94
CA GLU A 27 14.39 4.15 -20.92
C GLU A 27 14.39 4.80 -19.52
N GLY A 28 14.28 6.12 -19.48
CA GLY A 28 14.23 6.86 -18.21
C GLY A 28 12.90 6.68 -17.46
N PRO A 29 12.87 6.82 -16.12
CA PRO A 29 11.64 6.68 -15.33
C PRO A 29 10.48 7.58 -15.80
N SER A 30 10.77 8.83 -16.19
CA SER A 30 9.77 9.78 -16.67
C SER A 30 9.13 9.35 -18.00
N GLU A 31 9.94 8.83 -18.93
CA GLU A 31 9.46 8.34 -20.23
C GLU A 31 8.58 7.09 -20.04
N LEU A 32 9.02 6.18 -19.17
CA LEU A 32 8.28 4.99 -18.78
C LEU A 32 6.92 5.35 -18.15
N LEU A 33 6.91 6.32 -17.22
CA LEU A 33 5.69 6.77 -16.54
C LEU A 33 4.68 7.34 -17.54
N GLU A 34 5.11 8.27 -18.41
CA GLU A 34 4.24 8.89 -19.41
C GLU A 34 3.68 7.89 -20.41
N ARG A 35 4.49 6.89 -20.80
CA ARG A 35 4.02 5.81 -21.66
C ARG A 35 2.99 4.93 -20.95
N LEU A 36 3.24 4.54 -19.70
CA LEU A 36 2.36 3.65 -18.93
C LEU A 36 1.03 4.32 -18.56
N ARG A 37 1.02 5.64 -18.32
CA ARG A 37 -0.19 6.45 -18.17
C ARG A 37 -1.17 6.29 -19.33
N ARG A 38 -0.63 6.14 -20.54
CA ARG A 38 -1.41 5.97 -21.78
C ARG A 38 -1.81 4.51 -22.06
N ASP A 39 -1.32 3.56 -21.26
CA ASP A 39 -1.65 2.13 -21.40
C ASP A 39 -1.96 1.46 -20.04
N PRO A 40 -3.15 1.74 -19.46
CA PRO A 40 -3.58 1.11 -18.20
C PRO A 40 -3.68 -0.42 -18.29
N LYS A 41 -3.92 -0.99 -19.48
CA LYS A 41 -3.97 -2.44 -19.68
C LYS A 41 -2.59 -3.05 -19.46
N LYS A 42 -1.53 -2.41 -19.95
CA LYS A 42 -0.16 -2.83 -19.70
C LYS A 42 0.23 -2.70 -18.22
N VAL A 43 -0.16 -1.60 -17.56
CA VAL A 43 0.04 -1.43 -16.10
C VAL A 43 -0.56 -2.61 -15.34
N ARG A 44 -1.85 -2.89 -15.55
CA ARG A 44 -2.54 -4.02 -14.90
C ARG A 44 -1.85 -5.35 -15.19
N LYS A 45 -1.43 -5.60 -16.44
CA LYS A 45 -0.71 -6.83 -16.81
C LYS A 45 0.61 -6.98 -16.04
N LEU A 46 1.40 -5.91 -15.94
CA LEU A 46 2.67 -5.91 -15.22
C LEU A 46 2.45 -6.14 -13.72
N VAL A 47 1.53 -5.41 -13.10
CA VAL A 47 1.22 -5.53 -11.67
C VAL A 47 0.65 -6.91 -11.32
N LYS A 48 -0.19 -7.51 -12.19
CA LYS A 48 -0.66 -8.89 -12.02
C LYS A 48 0.50 -9.89 -12.01
N ALA A 49 1.45 -9.73 -12.93
CA ALA A 49 2.61 -10.61 -13.05
C ALA A 49 3.66 -10.42 -11.93
N LEU A 50 3.64 -9.28 -11.23
CA LEU A 50 4.58 -9.00 -10.15
C LEU A 50 4.45 -10.02 -9.02
N SER A 51 5.52 -10.72 -8.67
CA SER A 51 5.54 -11.54 -7.46
C SER A 51 5.59 -10.62 -6.23
N LEU A 52 4.70 -10.86 -5.25
CA LEU A 52 4.70 -10.13 -3.98
C LEU A 52 5.99 -10.36 -3.16
N LYS A 53 6.91 -11.22 -3.59
CA LYS A 53 8.26 -11.34 -2.99
C LYS A 53 9.22 -10.24 -3.46
N HIS A 54 8.98 -9.62 -4.61
CA HIS A 54 9.81 -8.50 -5.12
C HIS A 54 9.29 -7.19 -4.54
N GLY A 55 9.69 -6.91 -3.30
CA GLY A 55 9.06 -5.86 -2.47
C GLY A 55 9.44 -4.43 -2.79
N SER A 56 10.70 -4.20 -3.16
CA SER A 56 11.25 -2.85 -3.28
C SER A 56 10.47 -1.96 -4.26
N VAL A 57 10.04 -2.53 -5.39
CA VAL A 57 9.26 -1.78 -6.39
C VAL A 57 7.87 -1.35 -5.91
N ILE A 58 7.35 -1.98 -4.85
CA ILE A 58 6.03 -1.69 -4.24
C ILE A 58 6.13 -0.55 -3.21
N GLU A 59 7.34 -0.14 -2.82
CA GLU A 59 7.58 0.84 -1.75
C GLU A 59 7.51 2.30 -2.22
N HIS A 60 7.53 2.56 -3.53
CA HIS A 60 7.57 3.91 -4.13
C HIS A 60 6.22 4.66 -4.09
N ASN A 61 5.46 4.51 -3.02
CA ASN A 61 4.19 5.20 -2.80
C ASN A 61 3.97 5.42 -1.30
N ARG A 62 2.97 6.22 -0.98
CA ARG A 62 2.61 6.53 0.38
C ARG A 62 1.10 6.53 0.53
N PHE A 63 0.64 6.02 1.65
CA PHE A 63 -0.73 6.12 2.14
C PHE A 63 -0.67 6.83 3.49
N VAL A 64 -1.61 7.74 3.71
CA VAL A 64 -1.75 8.52 4.93
C VAL A 64 -3.16 8.34 5.45
N PHE A 65 -3.27 7.87 6.69
CA PHE A 65 -4.54 7.60 7.34
C PHE A 65 -4.71 8.48 8.56
N LEU A 66 -5.94 8.93 8.78
CA LEU A 66 -6.41 9.35 10.09
C LEU A 66 -6.90 8.09 10.81
N ALA A 67 -6.37 7.83 12.00
CA ALA A 67 -6.80 6.72 12.83
C ALA A 67 -7.47 7.25 14.10
N ALA A 68 -8.67 6.75 14.40
CA ALA A 68 -9.25 6.82 15.74
C ALA A 68 -8.91 5.51 16.46
N ALA A 69 -8.02 5.59 17.45
CA ALA A 69 -7.41 4.43 18.07
C ALA A 69 -6.88 4.74 19.48
N LYS A 70 -6.91 3.73 20.34
CA LYS A 70 -6.21 3.77 21.62
C LYS A 70 -4.70 3.63 21.42
N ASP A 71 -3.94 4.10 22.39
CA ASP A 71 -2.47 4.00 22.38
C ASP A 71 -2.01 2.54 22.26
N GLU A 72 -2.72 1.59 22.88
CA GLU A 72 -2.40 0.16 22.79
C GLU A 72 -2.58 -0.39 21.37
N GLU A 73 -3.65 -0.01 20.68
CA GLU A 73 -3.93 -0.45 19.30
C GLU A 73 -2.85 0.09 18.33
N ILE A 74 -2.37 1.32 18.55
CA ILE A 74 -1.26 1.88 17.77
C ILE A 74 0.03 1.12 18.05
N LEU A 75 0.32 0.80 19.31
CA LEU A 75 1.52 0.04 19.67
C LEU A 75 1.49 -1.37 19.05
N GLU A 76 0.36 -2.07 19.09
CA GLU A 76 0.17 -3.37 18.43
C GLU A 76 0.47 -3.28 16.93
N LEU A 77 -0.03 -2.24 16.27
CA LEU A 77 0.20 -2.01 14.85
C LEU A 77 1.69 -1.72 14.52
N LEU A 78 2.38 -0.92 15.35
CA LEU A 78 3.80 -0.63 15.20
C LEU A 78 4.69 -1.85 15.48
N LEU A 79 4.26 -2.75 16.38
CA LEU A 79 4.91 -4.03 16.61
C LEU A 79 4.70 -5.01 15.45
N ALA A 80 3.54 -4.95 14.78
CA ALA A 80 3.28 -5.73 13.57
C ALA A 80 4.14 -5.28 12.38
N SER A 81 4.48 -3.98 12.29
CA SER A 81 5.41 -3.47 11.28
C SER A 81 6.15 -2.20 11.71
N HIS A 82 7.48 -2.28 11.70
CA HIS A 82 8.37 -1.12 11.90
C HIS A 82 8.34 -0.09 10.76
N PHE A 83 7.64 -0.38 9.65
CA PHE A 83 7.52 0.51 8.49
C PHE A 83 6.26 1.38 8.53
N ILE A 84 5.54 1.37 9.65
CA ILE A 84 4.47 2.33 9.92
C ILE A 84 5.05 3.49 10.73
N GLU A 85 4.82 4.69 10.25
CA GLU A 85 5.05 5.91 11.01
C GLU A 85 3.74 6.35 11.65
N ALA A 86 3.78 6.70 12.95
CA ALA A 86 2.63 7.16 13.70
C ALA A 86 2.93 8.51 14.35
N SER A 87 2.04 9.48 14.17
CA SER A 87 2.08 10.79 14.83
C SER A 87 0.81 11.02 15.62
N ARG A 88 0.95 11.28 16.93
CA ARG A 88 -0.20 11.53 17.81
C ARG A 88 -0.77 12.93 17.54
N LEU A 89 -2.09 13.02 17.34
CA LEU A 89 -2.79 14.29 17.20
C LEU A 89 -3.53 14.74 18.47
N GLY A 90 -3.69 13.84 19.46
CA GLY A 90 -4.49 14.06 20.67
C GLY A 90 -5.89 13.45 20.57
N ASP A 91 -6.60 13.35 21.70
CA ASP A 91 -7.98 12.84 21.78
C ASP A 91 -8.21 11.47 21.11
N GLY A 92 -7.24 10.56 21.24
CA GLY A 92 -7.32 9.24 20.59
C GLY A 92 -7.21 9.27 19.06
N ARG A 93 -6.72 10.36 18.48
CA ARG A 93 -6.47 10.49 17.03
C ARG A 93 -4.99 10.44 16.70
N TRP A 94 -4.69 9.78 15.58
CA TRP A 94 -3.34 9.56 15.08
C TRP A 94 -3.28 9.75 13.57
N LEU A 95 -2.17 10.27 13.08
CA LEU A 95 -1.79 10.13 11.68
C LEU A 95 -0.92 8.89 11.53
N LEU A 96 -1.30 8.02 10.61
CA LEU A 96 -0.50 6.86 10.23
C LEU A 96 -0.01 7.03 8.81
N SER A 97 1.24 6.65 8.55
CA SER A 97 1.82 6.70 7.22
C SER A 97 2.63 5.46 6.92
N CYS A 98 2.39 4.86 5.76
CA CYS A 98 3.10 3.67 5.28
C CYS A 98 3.01 3.55 3.75
N ASN A 99 3.78 2.64 3.17
CA ASN A 99 3.69 2.34 1.74
C ASN A 99 2.81 1.09 1.49
N LEU A 100 2.49 0.81 0.23
CA LEU A 100 1.67 -0.34 -0.16
C LEU A 100 2.33 -1.67 0.22
N ARG A 101 3.67 -1.76 0.20
CA ARG A 101 4.40 -2.97 0.60
C ARG A 101 4.07 -3.35 2.04
N THR A 102 4.13 -2.38 2.95
CA THR A 102 3.76 -2.54 4.35
C THR A 102 2.31 -3.00 4.50
N ILE A 103 1.37 -2.36 3.78
CA ILE A 103 -0.04 -2.75 3.84
C ILE A 103 -0.24 -4.20 3.37
N VAL A 104 0.36 -4.59 2.25
CA VAL A 104 0.26 -5.94 1.71
C VAL A 104 0.86 -6.98 2.66
N GLU A 105 2.00 -6.68 3.28
CA GLU A 105 2.62 -7.55 4.28
C GLU A 105 1.71 -7.75 5.50
N LEU A 106 1.14 -6.68 6.04
CA LEU A 106 0.21 -6.76 7.17
C LEU A 106 -1.06 -7.54 6.84
N LEU A 107 -1.57 -7.43 5.60
CA LEU A 107 -2.79 -8.13 5.18
C LEU A 107 -2.59 -9.61 4.84
N THR A 108 -1.37 -10.00 4.44
CA THR A 108 -1.06 -11.35 3.96
C THR A 108 -0.18 -12.15 4.93
N GLY A 109 0.45 -11.50 5.90
CA GLY A 109 1.22 -12.12 6.97
C GLY A 109 0.35 -12.62 8.13
N GLN A 110 0.98 -13.33 9.06
CA GLN A 110 0.35 -13.79 10.31
C GLN A 110 0.55 -12.74 11.39
N HIS A 111 -0.12 -11.60 11.25
CA HIS A 111 -0.08 -10.51 12.22
C HIS A 111 -1.42 -10.43 12.97
N ASN A 112 -1.36 -10.28 14.29
CA ASN A 112 -2.53 -9.90 15.08
C ASN A 112 -2.71 -8.39 14.93
N LEU A 113 -3.51 -8.00 13.93
CA LEU A 113 -3.85 -6.60 13.71
C LEU A 113 -4.96 -6.16 14.69
N PRO A 114 -4.94 -4.89 15.15
CA PRO A 114 -6.04 -4.35 15.92
C PRO A 114 -7.38 -4.49 15.16
N PRO A 115 -8.51 -4.71 15.85
CA PRO A 115 -9.82 -4.75 15.22
C PRO A 115 -10.07 -3.51 14.35
N GLY A 116 -10.53 -3.71 13.11
CA GLY A 116 -10.80 -2.63 12.15
C GLY A 116 -9.61 -2.18 11.29
N ALA A 117 -8.36 -2.49 11.67
CA ALA A 117 -7.18 -2.14 10.87
C ALA A 117 -7.21 -2.81 9.48
N ARG A 118 -7.54 -4.12 9.46
CA ARG A 118 -7.62 -4.92 8.22
C ARG A 118 -8.63 -4.33 7.24
N GLU A 119 -9.81 -3.96 7.72
CA GLU A 119 -10.89 -3.39 6.91
C GLU A 119 -10.47 -2.05 6.30
N GLY A 120 -9.89 -1.16 7.11
CA GLY A 120 -9.41 0.14 6.65
C GLY A 120 -8.34 0.02 5.56
N PHE A 121 -7.38 -0.87 5.74
CA PHE A 121 -6.36 -1.15 4.73
C PHE A 121 -6.94 -1.74 3.45
N LEU A 122 -7.83 -2.74 3.56
CA LEU A 122 -8.49 -3.34 2.39
C LEU A 122 -9.29 -2.31 1.60
N LYS A 123 -10.02 -1.42 2.29
CA LYS A 123 -10.77 -0.33 1.66
C LYS A 123 -9.84 0.60 0.88
N ALA A 124 -8.74 1.04 1.48
CA ALA A 124 -7.79 1.93 0.83
C ALA A 124 -7.12 1.31 -0.41
N ILE A 125 -6.65 0.06 -0.32
CA ILE A 125 -6.02 -0.58 -1.48
C ILE A 125 -7.03 -0.92 -2.57
N LYS A 126 -8.29 -1.19 -2.25
CA LYS A 126 -9.34 -1.42 -3.26
C LYS A 126 -9.53 -0.20 -4.16
N GLU A 127 -9.39 1.00 -3.59
CA GLU A 127 -9.57 2.26 -4.30
C GLU A 127 -8.31 2.67 -5.08
N PHE A 128 -7.13 2.61 -4.46
CA PHE A 128 -5.89 3.17 -5.03
C PHE A 128 -4.96 2.13 -5.68
N ALA A 129 -5.14 0.85 -5.38
CA ALA A 129 -4.34 -0.26 -5.93
C ALA A 129 -5.20 -1.50 -6.19
N PRO A 130 -6.25 -1.41 -7.04
CA PRO A 130 -7.27 -2.44 -7.20
C PRO A 130 -6.73 -3.80 -7.67
N THR A 131 -5.67 -3.81 -8.48
CA THR A 131 -5.00 -5.04 -8.92
C THR A 131 -4.26 -5.71 -7.75
N PHE A 132 -3.69 -4.93 -6.83
CA PHE A 132 -3.13 -5.48 -5.59
C PHE A 132 -4.22 -5.99 -4.65
N TRP A 133 -5.33 -5.27 -4.52
CA TRP A 133 -6.49 -5.73 -3.76
C TRP A 133 -7.01 -7.09 -4.27
N GLU A 134 -7.15 -7.25 -5.60
CA GLU A 134 -7.50 -8.54 -6.24
C GLU A 134 -6.54 -9.66 -5.81
N LYS A 135 -5.23 -9.36 -5.72
CA LYS A 135 -4.20 -10.35 -5.34
C LYS A 135 -4.18 -10.67 -3.86
N VAL A 136 -4.53 -9.71 -3.01
CA VAL A 136 -4.59 -9.90 -1.55
C VAL A 136 -5.82 -10.71 -1.18
N VAL A 137 -6.99 -10.34 -1.70
CA VAL A 137 -8.26 -11.04 -1.42
C VAL A 137 -8.33 -12.38 -2.18
N GLY A 138 -7.84 -12.44 -3.42
CA GLY A 138 -7.81 -13.67 -4.22
C GLY A 138 -6.82 -14.73 -3.73
N ARG A 139 -6.07 -14.46 -2.66
CA ARG A 139 -5.25 -15.45 -1.93
C ARG A 139 -5.98 -16.08 -0.73
N GLU A 140 -7.27 -15.78 -0.54
CA GLU A 140 -8.17 -16.65 0.23
C GLU A 140 -8.52 -17.88 -0.64
N GLY A 141 -7.58 -18.82 -0.68
CA GLY A 141 -7.66 -20.11 -1.40
C GLY A 141 -6.45 -20.98 -1.12
#